data_AF-A0A4P6XUR8-F1
#
_entry.id   AF-A0A4P6XUR8-F1
#
_cell.length_a   1.000
_cell.length_b   1.000
_cell.length_c   1.000
_cell.angle_alpha   90.00
_cell.angle_beta   90.00
_cell.angle_gamma   90.00
#
_symmetry.space_group_name_H-M   'P 1'
#
loop_
_entity.id
_entity.type
_entity.pdbx_description
1 polymer ?
#
loop_
_entity_poly.entity_id
_entity_poly.type
_entity_poly.pdbx_seq_one_letter_code
_entity_poly.pdbx_strand_id
1 'polypeptide(L)'
;MSNLALGVTPPVSLANASASEIALNDELIRELKVRGSFETEQATKKRVEVLNTFQRLTEEFVYIVSKRKNMSDGMAKDAGGKVFTYGSYRLGVYGPGSDIDTLVVVPKHVTRQDFFEVFADLLKGRSELEELTSVPDAFVPIIKIEFAGISIDLICAKLDILRVPKDMTLDNKNLLKNLDEKDLRCLNGTRVTDEILQLVPKPTVFKHALRCIKMWAQQRAVYANVFGFPGGVAWAMLVARICQLYPNTVSAVIIEKFFQIYSQWNWPQPVLLKQIEDGPLQVRVWNPRLYPHDRQHRMPVITPAYPSMCATHNITKSTKEIVMKELSRGAEITHRILQGSLSWSSLFERHRFFHDYKFYLCVVAATKSSSAEHLKWSGMIESKLRLLVQKLEVTEGISLAHPYFKTSENSFVCTTDEEVTQVVNMYGTLSGEDYTKTLSVPKHSLQDGEGSDNEVHLTKLYIGLEIAEGQKKLDIQYPCAEFFGLCKGWATYDERLHFVQIKNVKVYDLPNDVYVEGEKRPTRPSKRKKPSLGQDGVKRPRSTM
;
A
#
# COMPACT_ATOMS: atom_id res chain seq x y z
N MET A 1 22.80 32.19 0.15
CA MET A 1 21.74 31.17 0.07
C MET A 1 20.47 31.88 -0.34
N SER A 2 20.06 31.76 -1.60
CA SER A 2 18.83 32.38 -2.10
C SER A 2 17.64 31.85 -1.31
N ASN A 3 16.78 32.75 -0.84
CA ASN A 3 15.45 32.46 -0.29
C ASN A 3 14.59 31.80 -1.38
N LEU A 4 14.82 30.53 -1.70
CA LEU A 4 13.83 29.78 -2.46
C LEU A 4 12.61 29.63 -1.56
N ALA A 5 11.54 30.34 -1.91
CA ALA A 5 10.24 30.12 -1.30
C ALA A 5 9.88 28.63 -1.46
N LEU A 6 9.71 27.93 -0.34
CA LEU A 6 9.29 26.53 -0.36
C LEU A 6 7.78 26.45 -0.61
N GLY A 7 7.38 25.64 -1.58
CA GLY A 7 5.98 25.47 -1.96
C GLY A 7 5.52 26.35 -3.12
N VAL A 8 4.25 26.18 -3.48
CA VAL A 8 3.59 26.93 -4.57
C VAL A 8 2.82 28.17 -4.09
N THR A 9 2.75 28.38 -2.78
CA THR A 9 2.13 29.57 -2.15
C THR A 9 2.99 30.03 -0.98
N PRO A 10 2.82 31.29 -0.54
CA PRO A 10 3.39 31.74 0.73
C PRO A 10 2.95 30.87 1.92
N PRO A 11 3.74 30.84 3.02
CA PRO A 11 3.33 30.24 4.29
C PRO A 11 2.04 30.85 4.83
N VAL A 12 1.20 30.04 5.49
CA VAL A 12 0.00 30.52 6.18
C VAL A 12 0.37 31.18 7.51
N SER A 13 1.35 30.62 8.22
CA SER A 13 1.87 31.20 9.46
C SER A 13 3.36 30.94 9.62
N LEU A 14 4.06 31.97 10.11
CA LEU A 14 5.48 31.90 10.47
C LEU A 14 5.70 31.78 11.98
N ALA A 15 4.64 31.61 12.77
CA ALA A 15 4.73 31.50 14.22
C ALA A 15 5.57 30.30 14.64
N ASN A 16 6.39 30.50 15.68
CA ASN A 16 7.07 29.41 16.38
C ASN A 16 6.08 28.67 17.28
N ALA A 17 6.40 27.42 17.61
CA ALA A 17 5.63 26.66 18.59
C ALA A 17 5.75 27.28 19.99
N SER A 18 4.62 27.34 20.69
CA SER A 18 4.52 27.66 22.11
C SER A 18 5.03 26.52 23.00
N ALA A 19 5.27 26.82 24.28
CA ALA A 19 5.73 25.82 25.25
C ALA A 19 4.74 24.65 25.41
N SER A 20 3.43 24.90 25.36
CA SER A 20 2.41 23.85 25.42
C SER A 20 2.42 22.96 24.18
N GLU A 21 2.61 23.52 22.99
CA GLU A 21 2.72 22.75 21.74
C GLU A 21 3.99 21.90 21.72
N ILE A 22 5.09 22.39 22.29
CA ILE A 22 6.32 21.60 22.46
C ILE A 22 6.07 20.42 23.41
N ALA A 23 5.41 20.64 24.55
CA ALA A 23 5.08 19.55 25.49
C ALA A 23 4.18 18.47 24.85
N LEU A 24 3.16 18.87 24.08
CA LEU A 24 2.32 17.95 23.32
C LEU A 24 3.11 17.18 22.25
N ASN A 25 4.10 17.82 21.65
CA ASN A 25 5.00 17.19 20.70
C ASN A 25 5.89 16.12 21.36
N ASP A 26 6.35 16.33 22.58
CA ASP A 26 7.13 15.33 23.32
C ASP A 26 6.26 14.14 23.75
N GLU A 27 4.99 14.37 24.08
CA GLU A 27 4.00 13.31 24.29
C GLU A 27 3.77 12.48 23.03
N LEU A 28 3.59 13.13 21.87
CA LEU A 28 3.47 12.46 20.58
C LEU A 28 4.65 11.54 20.31
N ILE A 29 5.88 12.04 20.48
CA ILE A 29 7.09 11.26 20.23
C ILE A 29 7.17 10.05 21.18
N ARG A 30 6.79 10.21 22.45
CA ARG A 30 6.71 9.10 23.42
C ARG A 30 5.68 8.05 22.98
N GLU A 31 4.48 8.46 22.59
CA GLU A 31 3.44 7.54 22.11
C GLU A 31 3.90 6.76 20.87
N LEU A 32 4.54 7.43 19.91
CA LEU A 32 5.11 6.79 18.71
C LEU A 32 6.21 5.77 19.05
N LYS A 33 7.04 6.04 20.07
CA LYS A 33 8.06 5.09 20.57
C LYS A 33 7.41 3.88 21.22
N VAL A 34 6.44 4.08 22.11
CA VAL A 34 5.71 2.99 22.80
C VAL A 34 5.03 2.07 21.79
N ARG A 35 4.51 2.61 20.70
CA ARG A 35 3.88 1.85 19.61
C ARG A 35 4.86 1.26 18.59
N GLY A 36 6.16 1.28 18.87
CA GLY A 36 7.17 0.66 18.01
C GLY A 36 7.37 1.34 16.66
N SER A 37 7.10 2.64 16.52
CA SER A 37 7.34 3.36 15.26
C SER A 37 8.83 3.43 14.93
N PHE A 38 9.69 3.54 15.94
CA PHE A 38 11.13 3.72 15.79
C PHE A 38 11.85 2.38 15.88
N GLU A 39 12.74 2.13 14.93
CA GLU A 39 13.64 0.98 14.98
C GLU A 39 14.77 1.20 16.00
N THR A 40 15.33 0.11 16.54
CA THR A 40 16.49 0.17 17.43
C THR A 40 17.74 0.60 16.67
N GLU A 41 18.69 1.22 17.38
CA GLU A 41 19.96 1.66 16.77
C GLU A 41 20.75 0.50 16.15
N GLN A 42 20.75 -0.67 16.80
CA GLN A 42 21.43 -1.86 16.31
C GLN A 42 20.82 -2.37 15.00
N ALA A 43 19.49 -2.43 14.88
CA ALA A 43 18.84 -2.83 13.65
C ALA A 43 19.09 -1.81 12.53
N THR A 44 19.10 -0.51 12.84
CA THR A 44 19.46 0.51 11.85
C THR A 44 20.93 0.40 11.39
N LYS A 45 21.88 0.09 12.29
CA LYS A 45 23.27 -0.21 11.91
C LYS A 45 23.35 -1.42 10.98
N LYS A 46 22.62 -2.50 11.29
CA LYS A 46 22.53 -3.69 10.43
C LYS A 46 22.05 -3.34 9.02
N ARG A 47 21.02 -2.50 8.87
CA ARG A 47 20.54 -2.03 7.55
C ARG A 47 21.62 -1.27 6.77
N VAL A 48 22.43 -0.43 7.45
CA VAL A 48 23.55 0.28 6.83
C VAL A 48 24.65 -0.68 6.36
N GLU A 49 24.99 -1.68 7.17
CA GLU A 49 25.97 -2.72 6.79
C GLU A 49 25.50 -3.51 5.56
N VAL A 50 24.22 -3.89 5.54
CA VAL A 50 23.61 -4.57 4.39
C VAL A 50 23.68 -3.70 3.14
N LEU A 51 23.32 -2.41 3.21
CA LEU A 51 23.44 -1.49 2.07
C LEU A 51 24.88 -1.32 1.56
N ASN A 52 25.86 -1.32 2.45
CA ASN A 52 27.28 -1.30 2.05
C ASN A 52 27.67 -2.57 1.29
N THR A 53 27.11 -3.72 1.66
CA THR A 53 27.26 -4.96 0.90
C THR A 53 26.60 -4.86 -0.47
N PHE A 54 25.37 -4.34 -0.57
CA PHE A 54 24.71 -4.14 -1.87
C PHE A 54 25.46 -3.19 -2.80
N GLN A 55 26.07 -2.13 -2.26
CA GLN A 55 26.92 -1.23 -3.05
C GLN A 55 28.12 -1.98 -3.64
N ARG A 56 28.79 -2.84 -2.86
CA ARG A 56 29.89 -3.69 -3.36
C ARG A 56 29.43 -4.70 -4.41
N LEU A 57 28.31 -5.39 -4.15
CA LEU A 57 27.74 -6.35 -5.09
C LEU A 57 27.32 -5.69 -6.41
N THR A 58 26.86 -4.44 -6.35
CA THR A 58 26.50 -3.66 -7.55
C THR A 58 27.74 -3.32 -8.38
N GLU A 59 28.83 -2.90 -7.75
CA GLU A 59 30.10 -2.65 -8.45
C GLU A 59 30.66 -3.94 -9.08
N GLU A 60 30.61 -5.06 -8.35
CA GLU A 60 31.03 -6.37 -8.84
C GLU A 60 30.17 -6.87 -10.01
N PHE A 61 28.85 -6.70 -9.91
CA PHE A 61 27.91 -6.99 -10.98
C PHE A 61 28.24 -6.24 -12.26
N VAL A 62 28.38 -4.92 -12.18
CA VAL A 62 28.71 -4.09 -13.35
C VAL A 62 30.08 -4.48 -13.90
N TYR A 63 31.05 -4.77 -13.03
CA TYR A 63 32.38 -5.23 -13.44
C TYR A 63 32.30 -6.54 -14.24
N ILE A 64 31.61 -7.56 -13.73
CA ILE A 64 31.45 -8.86 -14.40
C ILE A 64 30.80 -8.71 -15.77
N VAL A 65 29.71 -7.95 -15.86
CA VAL A 65 29.03 -7.69 -17.15
C VAL A 65 29.95 -6.94 -18.11
N SER A 66 30.70 -5.96 -17.62
CA SER A 66 31.68 -5.21 -18.42
C SER A 66 32.77 -6.13 -18.99
N LYS A 67 33.29 -7.05 -18.18
CA LYS A 67 34.27 -8.07 -18.61
C LYS A 67 33.69 -9.03 -19.65
N ARG A 68 32.45 -9.50 -19.48
CA ARG A 68 31.75 -10.35 -20.47
C ARG A 68 31.56 -9.63 -21.81
N LYS A 69 31.55 -8.30 -21.81
CA LYS A 69 31.48 -7.45 -23.01
C LYS A 69 32.86 -6.99 -23.51
N ASN A 70 33.92 -7.73 -23.16
CA ASN A 70 35.29 -7.55 -23.62
C ASN A 70 35.94 -6.21 -23.24
N MET A 71 35.48 -5.56 -22.17
CA MET A 71 36.13 -4.36 -21.65
C MET A 71 37.43 -4.71 -20.90
N SER A 72 38.42 -3.81 -20.96
CA SER A 72 39.64 -3.94 -20.14
C SER A 72 39.31 -3.80 -18.64
N ASP A 73 40.19 -4.28 -17.76
CA ASP A 73 39.95 -4.23 -16.31
C ASP A 73 39.77 -2.78 -15.82
N GLY A 74 40.56 -1.85 -16.34
CA GLY A 74 40.41 -0.42 -16.04
C GLY A 74 39.06 0.13 -16.49
N MET A 75 38.62 -0.19 -17.70
CA MET A 75 37.31 0.25 -18.21
C MET A 75 36.14 -0.39 -17.43
N ALA A 76 36.26 -1.68 -17.09
CA ALA A 76 35.25 -2.40 -16.32
C ALA A 76 35.12 -1.84 -14.89
N LYS A 77 36.23 -1.46 -14.25
CA LYS A 77 36.23 -0.81 -12.94
C LYS A 77 35.67 0.61 -13.01
N ASP A 78 36.04 1.37 -14.05
CA ASP A 78 35.56 2.74 -14.29
C ASP A 78 34.06 2.82 -14.63
N ALA A 79 33.47 1.71 -15.10
CA ALA A 79 32.04 1.62 -15.38
C ALA A 79 31.18 1.89 -14.13
N GLY A 80 31.69 1.52 -12.95
CA GLY A 80 31.11 1.85 -11.64
C GLY A 80 29.84 1.07 -11.34
N GLY A 81 28.78 1.77 -10.95
CA GLY A 81 27.53 1.20 -10.46
C GLY A 81 27.20 1.74 -9.07
N LYS A 82 25.92 2.06 -8.83
CA LYS A 82 25.53 2.69 -7.56
C LYS A 82 24.16 2.22 -7.08
N VAL A 83 24.09 2.01 -5.78
CA VAL A 83 22.84 1.76 -5.06
C VAL A 83 22.29 3.07 -4.51
N PHE A 84 21.00 3.28 -4.71
CA PHE A 84 20.22 4.31 -4.07
C PHE A 84 19.12 3.66 -3.24
N THR A 85 18.71 4.32 -2.16
CA THR A 85 17.49 3.95 -1.45
C THR A 85 16.40 4.95 -1.76
N TYR A 86 15.15 4.50 -1.73
CA TYR A 86 13.99 5.37 -1.85
C TYR A 86 12.94 5.00 -0.80
N GLY A 87 11.74 5.57 -0.92
CA GLY A 87 10.61 5.17 -0.09
C GLY A 87 10.81 5.48 1.40
N SER A 88 10.25 4.63 2.25
CA SER A 88 10.15 4.93 3.69
C SER A 88 11.50 4.94 4.41
N TYR A 89 12.43 4.07 3.98
CA TYR A 89 13.79 4.00 4.51
C TYR A 89 14.55 5.29 4.24
N ARG A 90 14.59 5.72 2.97
CA ARG A 90 15.28 6.96 2.56
C ARG A 90 14.66 8.21 3.19
N LEU A 91 13.34 8.26 3.33
CA LEU A 91 12.66 9.34 4.05
C LEU A 91 12.97 9.36 5.55
N GLY A 92 13.51 8.27 6.13
CA GLY A 92 13.80 8.15 7.56
C GLY A 92 12.55 7.92 8.42
N VAL A 93 11.48 7.38 7.82
CA VAL A 93 10.17 7.13 8.46
C VAL A 93 9.78 5.66 8.45
N TYR A 94 10.75 4.77 8.26
CA TYR A 94 10.62 3.32 8.38
C TYR A 94 10.54 2.89 9.85
N GLY A 95 9.91 1.74 10.09
CA GLY A 95 9.84 1.10 11.41
C GLY A 95 10.39 -0.32 11.39
N PRO A 96 10.35 -1.03 12.52
CA PRO A 96 10.64 -2.46 12.58
C PRO A 96 9.82 -3.23 11.54
N GLY A 97 10.45 -4.16 10.83
CA GLY A 97 9.80 -4.94 9.76
C GLY A 97 9.47 -4.17 8.48
N SER A 98 9.85 -2.90 8.36
CA SER A 98 9.80 -2.21 7.06
C SER A 98 10.87 -2.77 6.13
N ASP A 99 10.53 -2.87 4.85
CA ASP A 99 11.42 -3.20 3.75
C ASP A 99 12.43 -2.08 3.46
N ILE A 100 13.46 -2.41 2.69
CA ILE A 100 14.37 -1.43 2.08
C ILE A 100 14.15 -1.40 0.57
N ASP A 101 13.41 -0.40 0.14
CA ASP A 101 13.30 0.04 -1.25
C ASP A 101 14.68 0.45 -1.81
N THR A 102 15.23 -0.34 -2.73
CA THR A 102 16.60 -0.23 -3.22
C THR A 102 16.67 -0.19 -4.74
N LEU A 103 17.28 0.87 -5.28
CA LEU A 103 17.48 1.09 -6.72
C LEU A 103 18.95 0.84 -7.07
N VAL A 104 19.20 -0.10 -7.97
CA VAL A 104 20.50 -0.37 -8.60
C VAL A 104 20.59 0.44 -9.89
N VAL A 105 21.54 1.36 -9.97
CA VAL A 105 21.78 2.18 -11.17
C VAL A 105 23.04 1.71 -11.89
N VAL A 106 22.89 1.40 -13.18
CA VAL A 106 23.92 0.78 -14.00
C VAL A 106 24.18 1.55 -15.31
N PRO A 107 25.39 1.46 -15.88
CA PRO A 107 25.74 2.12 -17.15
C PRO A 107 25.06 1.45 -18.35
N LYS A 108 25.09 2.14 -19.50
CA LYS A 108 24.29 1.81 -20.69
C LYS A 108 24.52 0.42 -21.28
N HIS A 109 25.68 -0.19 -21.04
CA HIS A 109 26.00 -1.52 -21.54
C HIS A 109 25.47 -2.63 -20.62
N VAL A 110 24.97 -2.34 -19.42
CA VAL A 110 24.38 -3.34 -18.52
C VAL A 110 22.87 -3.36 -18.72
N THR A 111 22.29 -4.53 -18.97
CA THR A 111 20.87 -4.68 -19.30
C THR A 111 20.06 -5.16 -18.10
N ARG A 112 18.72 -5.04 -18.19
CA ARG A 112 17.83 -5.66 -17.20
C ARG A 112 17.93 -7.19 -17.17
N GLN A 113 18.22 -7.82 -18.31
CA GLN A 113 18.46 -9.26 -18.34
C GLN A 113 19.69 -9.61 -17.50
N ASP A 114 20.79 -8.84 -17.64
CA ASP A 114 21.98 -9.02 -16.80
C ASP A 114 21.64 -8.88 -15.29
N PHE A 115 20.70 -8.01 -14.93
CA PHE A 115 20.24 -7.86 -13.54
C PHE A 115 19.48 -9.11 -13.03
N PHE A 116 18.60 -9.70 -13.83
CA PHE A 116 17.86 -10.90 -13.43
C PHE A 116 18.67 -12.20 -13.52
N GLU A 117 19.79 -12.19 -14.25
CA GLU A 117 20.69 -13.35 -14.38
C GLU A 117 21.92 -13.16 -13.48
N VAL A 118 22.83 -12.25 -13.85
CA VAL A 118 24.14 -12.10 -13.20
C VAL A 118 24.00 -11.57 -11.77
N PHE A 119 23.20 -10.52 -11.54
CA PHE A 119 23.05 -9.98 -10.19
C PHE A 119 22.26 -10.94 -9.29
N ALA A 120 21.22 -11.59 -9.81
CA ALA A 120 20.50 -12.63 -9.07
C ALA A 120 21.42 -13.80 -8.67
N ASP A 121 22.30 -14.25 -9.56
CA ASP A 121 23.24 -15.33 -9.25
C ASP A 121 24.32 -14.91 -8.25
N LEU A 122 24.79 -13.66 -8.33
CA LEU A 122 25.68 -13.10 -7.30
C LEU A 122 25.01 -13.09 -5.92
N LEU A 123 23.71 -12.76 -5.85
CA LEU A 123 22.94 -12.79 -4.60
C LEU A 123 22.80 -14.22 -4.08
N LYS A 124 22.50 -15.20 -4.93
CA LYS A 124 22.41 -16.63 -4.55
C LYS A 124 23.72 -17.18 -4.00
N GLY A 125 24.86 -16.60 -4.38
CA GLY A 125 26.18 -16.96 -3.83
C GLY A 125 26.44 -16.43 -2.41
N ARG A 126 25.51 -15.70 -1.80
CA ARG A 126 25.68 -15.09 -0.47
C ARG A 126 25.08 -15.98 0.60
N SER A 127 25.85 -16.23 1.67
CA SER A 127 25.37 -16.95 2.86
C SER A 127 24.31 -16.17 3.65
N GLU A 128 24.24 -14.86 3.46
CA GLU A 128 23.25 -13.99 4.11
C GLU A 128 21.89 -13.99 3.41
N LEU A 129 21.80 -14.53 2.19
CA LEU A 129 20.54 -14.62 1.46
C LEU A 129 19.69 -15.75 2.07
N GLU A 130 18.46 -15.42 2.43
CA GLU A 130 17.47 -16.35 2.96
C GLU A 130 16.44 -16.68 1.88
N GLU A 131 15.93 -15.65 1.19
CA GLU A 131 14.91 -15.81 0.15
C GLU A 131 15.21 -14.94 -1.07
N LEU A 132 14.85 -15.41 -2.27
CA LEU A 132 14.91 -14.62 -3.50
C LEU A 132 13.76 -14.97 -4.44
N THR A 133 12.98 -13.94 -4.80
CA THR A 133 11.90 -14.03 -5.79
C THR A 133 12.09 -12.97 -6.87
N SER A 134 12.24 -13.40 -8.12
CA SER A 134 12.36 -12.52 -9.28
C SER A 134 11.02 -12.32 -10.00
N VAL A 135 10.65 -11.08 -10.26
CA VAL A 135 9.42 -10.72 -10.98
C VAL A 135 9.74 -9.77 -12.15
N PRO A 136 10.27 -10.30 -13.28
CA PRO A 136 10.74 -9.49 -14.41
C PRO A 136 9.60 -8.80 -15.20
N ASP A 137 8.40 -9.39 -15.18
CA ASP A 137 7.23 -8.95 -15.94
C ASP A 137 6.33 -7.95 -15.18
N ALA A 138 6.72 -7.57 -13.97
CA ALA A 138 6.01 -6.56 -13.20
C ALA A 138 6.04 -5.18 -13.88
N PHE A 139 5.09 -4.31 -13.50
CA PHE A 139 5.02 -2.93 -13.98
C PHE A 139 6.32 -2.14 -13.75
N VAL A 140 6.97 -2.43 -12.62
CA VAL A 140 8.37 -2.11 -12.31
C VAL A 140 9.05 -3.46 -12.03
N PRO A 141 9.94 -3.95 -12.92
CA PRO A 141 10.64 -5.21 -12.71
C PRO A 141 11.43 -5.19 -11.40
N ILE A 142 11.30 -6.26 -10.61
CA ILE A 142 11.79 -6.29 -9.24
C ILE A 142 12.34 -7.66 -8.85
N ILE A 143 13.40 -7.67 -8.03
CA ILE A 143 13.87 -8.83 -7.28
C ILE A 143 13.56 -8.55 -5.81
N LYS A 144 12.74 -9.39 -5.19
CA LYS A 144 12.44 -9.33 -3.76
C LYS A 144 13.29 -10.35 -3.03
N ILE A 145 13.92 -9.95 -1.94
CA ILE A 145 14.77 -10.84 -1.15
C ILE A 145 14.53 -10.66 0.34
N GLU A 146 14.84 -11.70 1.10
CA GLU A 146 15.18 -11.61 2.52
C GLU A 146 16.69 -11.81 2.67
N PHE A 147 17.38 -10.82 3.21
CA PHE A 147 18.84 -10.80 3.32
C PHE A 147 19.24 -10.40 4.74
N ALA A 148 19.84 -11.34 5.47
CA ALA A 148 20.13 -11.22 6.89
C ALA A 148 18.91 -10.76 7.71
N GLY A 149 17.75 -11.39 7.52
CA GLY A 149 16.48 -11.09 8.18
C GLY A 149 15.93 -9.70 7.89
N ILE A 150 16.29 -9.11 6.73
CA ILE A 150 15.77 -7.82 6.26
C ILE A 150 15.17 -8.02 4.88
N SER A 151 13.90 -7.67 4.71
CA SER A 151 13.25 -7.64 3.40
C SER A 151 13.77 -6.47 2.55
N ILE A 152 14.18 -6.74 1.32
CA ILE A 152 14.75 -5.75 0.40
C ILE A 152 14.10 -5.92 -0.98
N ASP A 153 13.63 -4.80 -1.49
CA ASP A 153 12.98 -4.68 -2.79
C ASP A 153 13.98 -4.04 -3.76
N LEU A 154 14.55 -4.84 -4.66
CA LEU A 154 15.60 -4.42 -5.59
C LEU A 154 15.03 -4.18 -6.99
N ILE A 155 15.14 -2.93 -7.45
CA ILE A 155 14.82 -2.54 -8.82
C ILE A 155 16.08 -2.05 -9.53
N CYS A 156 16.11 -2.12 -10.86
CA CYS A 156 17.26 -1.72 -11.66
C CYS A 156 16.88 -0.65 -12.69
N ALA A 157 17.72 0.38 -12.82
CA ALA A 157 17.63 1.37 -13.88
C ALA A 157 18.96 1.48 -14.64
N LYS A 158 18.88 1.30 -15.95
CA LYS A 158 20.00 1.53 -16.85
C LYS A 158 20.01 2.98 -17.32
N LEU A 159 21.12 3.69 -17.15
CA LEU A 159 21.30 5.06 -17.66
C LEU A 159 22.00 5.06 -19.02
N ASP A 160 21.67 6.01 -19.90
CA ASP A 160 22.36 6.20 -21.20
C ASP A 160 23.70 6.95 -21.03
N ILE A 161 24.57 6.42 -20.17
CA ILE A 161 25.91 6.94 -19.88
C ILE A 161 26.90 5.79 -19.75
N LEU A 162 28.19 6.08 -19.93
CA LEU A 162 29.26 5.06 -19.89
C LEU A 162 29.69 4.66 -18.48
N ARG A 163 29.49 5.53 -17.49
CA ARG A 163 30.02 5.36 -16.14
C ARG A 163 29.00 5.85 -15.12
N VAL A 164 28.83 5.09 -14.04
CA VAL A 164 27.99 5.46 -12.88
C VAL A 164 28.91 5.61 -11.65
N PRO A 165 29.41 6.82 -11.35
CA PRO A 165 30.31 7.02 -10.23
C PRO A 165 29.59 7.04 -8.87
N LYS A 166 30.33 6.80 -7.79
CA LYS A 166 29.81 6.67 -6.42
C LYS A 166 29.15 7.93 -5.87
N ASP A 167 29.57 9.10 -6.35
CA ASP A 167 29.06 10.41 -5.94
C ASP A 167 27.86 10.88 -6.78
N MET A 168 27.45 10.12 -7.81
CA MET A 168 26.33 10.48 -8.68
C MET A 168 25.03 10.76 -7.92
N THR A 169 24.32 11.80 -8.32
CA THR A 169 22.95 12.12 -7.90
C THR A 169 21.99 11.95 -9.08
N LEU A 170 20.69 11.84 -8.80
CA LEU A 170 19.64 11.63 -9.81
C LEU A 170 18.78 12.88 -10.09
N ASP A 171 19.20 14.04 -9.59
CA ASP A 171 18.52 15.33 -9.72
C ASP A 171 18.56 15.89 -11.15
N ASN A 172 19.63 15.63 -11.90
CA ASN A 172 19.75 16.07 -13.29
C ASN A 172 18.72 15.39 -14.22
N LYS A 173 17.74 16.15 -14.70
CA LYS A 173 16.68 15.68 -15.63
C LYS A 173 17.23 15.15 -16.96
N ASN A 174 18.44 15.53 -17.37
CA ASN A 174 19.05 15.00 -18.59
C ASN A 174 19.38 13.52 -18.50
N LEU A 175 19.53 12.96 -17.28
CA LEU A 175 19.72 11.52 -17.08
C LEU A 175 18.53 10.69 -17.56
N LEU A 176 17.36 11.32 -17.76
CA LEU A 176 16.15 10.65 -18.24
C LEU A 176 16.09 10.54 -19.78
N LYS A 177 17.03 11.15 -20.51
CA LYS A 177 17.07 11.06 -21.98
C LYS A 177 17.38 9.64 -22.43
N ASN A 178 16.72 9.22 -23.51
CA ASN A 178 16.92 7.92 -24.16
C ASN A 178 16.65 6.69 -23.26
N LEU A 179 15.92 6.88 -22.16
CA LEU A 179 15.51 5.79 -21.29
C LEU A 179 14.17 5.22 -21.73
N ASP A 180 13.99 3.91 -21.53
CA ASP A 180 12.68 3.30 -21.71
C ASP A 180 11.76 3.57 -20.52
N GLU A 181 10.46 3.26 -20.67
CA GLU A 181 9.48 3.53 -19.63
C GLU A 181 9.75 2.81 -18.31
N LYS A 182 10.34 1.61 -18.34
CA LYS A 182 10.64 0.83 -17.13
C LYS A 182 11.78 1.51 -16.36
N ASP A 183 12.85 1.91 -17.03
CA ASP A 183 13.98 2.62 -16.41
C ASP A 183 13.53 3.98 -15.84
N LEU A 184 12.67 4.73 -16.56
CA LEU A 184 12.09 5.98 -16.07
C LEU A 184 11.29 5.78 -14.79
N ARG A 185 10.46 4.72 -14.71
CA ARG A 185 9.69 4.40 -13.51
C ARG A 185 10.59 4.04 -12.33
N CYS A 186 11.65 3.26 -12.56
CA CYS A 186 12.61 2.88 -11.53
C CYS A 186 13.32 4.10 -10.92
N LEU A 187 13.73 5.07 -11.74
CA LEU A 187 14.42 6.28 -11.27
C LEU A 187 13.51 7.23 -10.46
N ASN A 188 12.21 7.24 -10.77
CA ASN A 188 11.27 8.19 -10.17
C ASN A 188 11.12 8.01 -8.66
N GLY A 189 11.19 6.78 -8.13
CA GLY A 189 11.09 6.53 -6.68
C GLY A 189 12.12 7.34 -5.88
N THR A 190 13.39 7.23 -6.28
CA THR A 190 14.50 7.97 -5.64
C THR A 190 14.38 9.48 -5.86
N ARG A 191 14.13 9.91 -7.10
CA ARG A 191 14.00 11.34 -7.44
C ARG A 191 12.89 12.03 -6.65
N VAL A 192 11.71 11.41 -6.56
CA VAL A 192 10.59 11.94 -5.77
C VAL A 192 10.95 12.01 -4.29
N THR A 193 11.59 10.98 -3.76
CA THR A 193 11.96 10.93 -2.34
C THR A 193 12.96 12.03 -1.97
N ASP A 194 14.02 12.20 -2.77
CA ASP A 194 15.02 13.24 -2.55
C ASP A 194 14.42 14.65 -2.69
N GLU A 195 13.56 14.88 -3.68
CA GLU A 195 12.88 16.17 -3.82
C GLU A 195 11.95 16.48 -2.65
N ILE A 196 11.20 15.50 -2.10
CA ILE A 196 10.39 15.73 -0.90
C ILE A 196 11.25 16.22 0.27
N LEU A 197 12.43 15.62 0.47
CA LEU A 197 13.34 16.01 1.55
C LEU A 197 13.94 17.40 1.34
N GLN A 198 14.14 17.82 0.09
CA GLN A 198 14.60 19.17 -0.25
C GLN A 198 13.49 20.23 -0.15
N LEU A 199 12.23 19.82 -0.26
CA LEU A 199 11.05 20.70 -0.30
C LEU A 199 10.40 20.94 1.06
N VAL A 200 10.96 20.40 2.15
CA VAL A 200 10.48 20.63 3.53
C VAL A 200 11.43 21.53 4.32
N PRO A 201 10.93 22.48 5.11
CA PRO A 201 11.78 23.44 5.84
C PRO A 201 12.55 22.80 7.00
N LYS A 202 11.95 21.85 7.71
CA LYS A 202 12.55 21.16 8.87
C LYS A 202 12.38 19.65 8.72
N PRO A 203 13.38 18.92 8.20
CA PRO A 203 13.27 17.48 7.95
C PRO A 203 12.86 16.65 9.19
N THR A 204 13.35 16.99 10.38
CA THR A 204 13.00 16.27 11.62
C THR A 204 11.50 16.40 11.97
N VAL A 205 10.95 17.61 11.83
CA VAL A 205 9.51 17.87 12.06
C VAL A 205 8.66 17.10 11.06
N PHE A 206 9.05 17.14 9.78
CA PHE A 206 8.42 16.36 8.73
C PHE A 206 8.42 14.86 9.03
N LYS A 207 9.57 14.29 9.44
CA LYS A 207 9.70 12.86 9.74
C LYS A 207 8.79 12.42 10.89
N HIS A 208 8.74 13.18 11.98
CA HIS A 208 7.86 12.86 13.11
C HIS A 208 6.38 12.96 12.74
N ALA A 209 5.99 14.02 12.02
CA ALA A 209 4.62 14.17 11.54
C ALA A 209 4.22 13.02 10.59
N LEU A 210 5.10 12.67 9.65
CA LEU A 210 4.84 11.58 8.71
C LEU A 210 4.78 10.20 9.39
N ARG A 211 5.58 9.95 10.43
CA ARG A 211 5.46 8.73 11.26
C ARG A 211 4.08 8.63 11.90
N CYS A 212 3.59 9.73 12.48
CA CYS A 212 2.24 9.81 13.03
C CYS A 212 1.17 9.53 11.97
N ILE A 213 1.21 10.22 10.83
CA ILE A 213 0.21 10.04 9.76
C ILE A 213 0.25 8.64 9.17
N LYS A 214 1.43 8.03 8.99
CA LYS A 214 1.53 6.63 8.55
C LYS A 214 0.85 5.68 9.53
N MET A 215 1.16 5.80 10.82
CA MET A 215 0.56 4.96 11.85
C MET A 215 -0.95 5.16 11.94
N TRP A 216 -1.41 6.42 11.94
CA TRP A 216 -2.84 6.76 11.89
C TRP A 216 -3.51 6.13 10.67
N ALA A 217 -2.98 6.33 9.47
CA ALA A 217 -3.59 5.83 8.24
C ALA A 217 -3.69 4.29 8.23
N GLN A 218 -2.68 3.59 8.78
CA GLN A 218 -2.71 2.14 8.95
C GLN A 218 -3.75 1.70 9.99
N GLN A 219 -3.79 2.35 11.16
CA GLN A 219 -4.77 2.04 12.20
C GLN A 219 -6.21 2.33 11.76
N ARG A 220 -6.40 3.31 10.86
CA ARG A 220 -7.70 3.70 10.32
C ARG A 220 -8.05 3.04 8.98
N ALA A 221 -7.26 2.06 8.52
CA ALA A 221 -7.48 1.33 7.26
C ALA A 221 -7.57 2.20 5.99
N VAL A 222 -6.85 3.32 5.95
CA VAL A 222 -6.80 4.24 4.79
C VAL A 222 -5.40 4.32 4.16
N TYR A 223 -4.64 3.23 4.22
CA TYR A 223 -3.27 3.12 3.68
C TYR A 223 -3.15 1.91 2.73
N ALA A 224 -3.42 2.10 1.44
CA ALA A 224 -3.22 1.09 0.38
C ALA A 224 -3.49 1.67 -1.03
N ASN A 225 -2.45 2.02 -1.79
CA ASN A 225 -2.63 2.56 -3.16
C ASN A 225 -3.30 1.57 -4.11
N VAL A 226 -3.01 0.28 -3.96
CA VAL A 226 -3.61 -0.78 -4.80
C VAL A 226 -5.13 -0.86 -4.63
N PHE A 227 -5.63 -0.60 -3.41
CA PHE A 227 -7.06 -0.61 -3.08
C PHE A 227 -7.73 0.76 -3.16
N GLY A 228 -7.05 1.77 -3.71
CA GLY A 228 -7.63 3.09 -3.94
C GLY A 228 -7.56 4.05 -2.76
N PHE A 229 -6.68 3.82 -1.78
CA PHE A 229 -6.34 4.78 -0.73
C PHE A 229 -4.98 5.44 -1.00
N PRO A 230 -4.61 6.56 -0.35
CA PRO A 230 -3.27 7.10 -0.50
C PRO A 230 -2.20 6.11 0.01
N GLY A 231 -1.13 5.94 -0.77
CA GLY A 231 0.05 5.17 -0.38
C GLY A 231 1.08 6.02 0.40
N GLY A 232 2.22 5.43 0.73
CA GLY A 232 3.26 6.08 1.53
C GLY A 232 3.77 7.40 0.96
N VAL A 233 4.04 7.45 -0.35
CA VAL A 233 4.52 8.67 -1.03
C VAL A 233 3.45 9.77 -1.07
N ALA A 234 2.17 9.41 -1.23
CA ALA A 234 1.07 10.37 -1.22
C ALA A 234 0.91 10.99 0.17
N TRP A 235 0.94 10.18 1.23
CA TRP A 235 0.93 10.69 2.61
C TRP A 235 2.15 11.57 2.91
N ALA A 236 3.34 11.18 2.43
CA ALA A 236 4.55 12.01 2.55
C ALA A 236 4.38 13.38 1.91
N MET A 237 3.85 13.45 0.69
CA MET A 237 3.63 14.73 0.01
C MET A 237 2.55 15.58 0.68
N LEU A 238 1.47 14.97 1.18
CA LEU A 238 0.44 15.68 1.94
C LEU A 238 1.06 16.31 3.21
N VAL A 239 1.87 15.57 3.97
CA VAL A 239 2.55 16.09 5.17
C VAL A 239 3.59 17.16 4.80
N ALA A 240 4.37 16.95 3.74
CA ALA A 240 5.37 17.91 3.27
C ALA A 240 4.73 19.25 2.90
N ARG A 241 3.54 19.22 2.28
CA ARG A 241 2.82 20.45 1.93
C ARG A 241 2.44 21.26 3.17
N ILE A 242 1.98 20.60 4.24
CA ILE A 242 1.65 21.29 5.49
C ILE A 242 2.91 21.85 6.15
N CYS A 243 4.04 21.15 6.08
CA CYS A 243 5.32 21.67 6.55
C CYS A 243 5.74 22.95 5.82
N GLN A 244 5.47 23.06 4.51
CA GLN A 244 5.72 24.30 3.75
C GLN A 244 4.84 25.46 4.21
N LEU A 245 3.59 25.18 4.57
CA LEU A 245 2.64 26.20 5.01
C LEU A 245 2.91 26.70 6.44
N TYR A 246 3.57 25.88 7.27
CA TYR A 246 3.90 26.17 8.68
C TYR A 246 5.37 25.85 8.99
N PRO A 247 6.34 26.62 8.45
CA PRO A 247 7.75 26.24 8.46
C PRO A 247 8.43 26.25 9.84
N ASN A 248 7.87 26.98 10.80
CA ASN A 248 8.54 27.27 12.07
C ASN A 248 8.04 26.46 13.27
N THR A 249 6.99 25.66 13.11
CA THR A 249 6.34 24.92 14.22
C THR A 249 6.88 23.49 14.42
N VAL A 250 6.30 22.77 15.38
CA VAL A 250 6.60 21.37 15.76
C VAL A 250 5.62 20.37 15.12
N SER A 251 5.96 19.08 15.14
CA SER A 251 5.16 18.03 14.47
C SER A 251 3.73 17.93 14.98
N ALA A 252 3.49 18.12 16.28
CA ALA A 252 2.14 18.12 16.86
C ALA A 252 1.20 19.11 16.15
N VAL A 253 1.67 20.34 15.91
CA VAL A 253 0.90 21.38 15.22
C VAL A 253 0.76 21.06 13.73
N ILE A 254 1.81 20.53 13.08
CA ILE A 254 1.72 20.06 11.69
C ILE A 254 0.61 19.01 11.54
N ILE A 255 0.46 18.09 12.49
CA ILE A 255 -0.56 17.04 12.44
C ILE A 255 -1.96 17.62 12.62
N GLU A 256 -2.17 18.57 13.54
CA GLU A 256 -3.46 19.26 13.67
C GLU A 256 -3.81 20.04 12.39
N LYS A 257 -2.86 20.82 11.86
CA LYS A 257 -3.05 21.56 10.61
C LYS A 257 -3.28 20.67 9.41
N PHE A 258 -2.65 19.49 9.39
CA PHE A 258 -2.89 18.49 8.36
C PHE A 258 -4.36 18.08 8.30
N PHE A 259 -4.95 17.71 9.44
CA PHE A 259 -6.36 17.31 9.45
C PHE A 259 -7.30 18.49 9.22
N GLN A 260 -7.04 19.63 9.85
CA GLN A 260 -7.85 20.83 9.67
C GLN A 260 -7.90 21.26 8.19
N ILE A 261 -6.75 21.31 7.52
CA ILE A 261 -6.68 21.74 6.12
C ILE A 261 -7.26 20.70 5.19
N TYR A 262 -6.89 19.41 5.33
CA TYR A 262 -7.34 18.39 4.37
C TYR A 262 -8.79 17.96 4.53
N SER A 263 -9.39 18.12 5.72
CA SER A 263 -10.84 17.94 5.89
C SER A 263 -11.66 19.02 5.17
N GLN A 264 -11.08 20.19 4.90
CA GLN A 264 -11.73 21.33 4.25
C GLN A 264 -11.16 21.63 2.85
N TRP A 265 -10.22 20.82 2.37
CA TRP A 265 -9.55 21.04 1.10
C TRP A 265 -10.55 20.92 -0.06
N ASN A 266 -10.48 21.86 -1.01
CA ASN A 266 -11.42 21.94 -2.12
C ASN A 266 -11.07 20.91 -3.23
N TRP A 267 -11.20 19.63 -2.93
CA TRP A 267 -10.96 18.54 -3.89
C TRP A 267 -11.92 18.66 -5.08
N PRO A 268 -11.44 18.60 -6.35
CA PRO A 268 -10.19 17.98 -6.79
C PRO A 268 -9.02 18.96 -7.04
N GLN A 269 -8.95 20.11 -6.36
CA GLN A 269 -7.78 20.98 -6.45
C GLN A 269 -6.50 20.21 -6.06
N PRO A 270 -5.41 20.26 -6.86
CA PRO A 270 -4.24 19.43 -6.62
C PRO A 270 -3.38 19.94 -5.47
N VAL A 271 -2.75 18.99 -4.77
CA VAL A 271 -1.68 19.26 -3.83
C VAL A 271 -0.35 19.23 -4.57
N LEU A 272 0.34 20.38 -4.60
CA LEU A 272 1.62 20.58 -5.27
C LEU A 272 2.69 20.99 -4.25
N LEU A 273 3.88 20.40 -4.32
CA LEU A 273 5.03 20.79 -3.48
C LEU A 273 5.94 21.82 -4.13
N LYS A 274 5.94 21.89 -5.46
CA LYS A 274 6.60 22.91 -6.28
C LYS A 274 5.80 23.12 -7.56
N GLN A 275 6.14 24.17 -8.32
CA GLN A 275 5.53 24.36 -9.63
C GLN A 275 5.86 23.17 -10.53
N ILE A 276 4.88 22.73 -11.32
CA ILE A 276 5.09 21.64 -12.28
C ILE A 276 6.05 22.15 -13.34
N GLU A 277 7.16 21.45 -13.51
CA GLU A 277 8.22 21.85 -14.43
C GLU A 277 8.07 21.10 -15.75
N ASP A 278 8.32 21.81 -16.85
CA ASP A 278 8.61 21.17 -18.12
C ASP A 278 9.98 20.48 -18.08
N GLY A 279 10.21 19.61 -19.06
CA GLY A 279 11.49 18.92 -19.16
C GLY A 279 11.83 18.49 -20.57
N PRO A 280 12.99 17.84 -20.74
CA PRO A 280 13.61 17.65 -22.04
C PRO A 280 12.98 16.52 -22.88
N LEU A 281 11.94 15.84 -22.37
CA LEU A 281 11.34 14.69 -23.03
C LEU A 281 9.91 15.01 -23.45
N GLN A 282 9.46 14.40 -24.53
CA GLN A 282 8.06 14.42 -24.96
C GLN A 282 7.24 13.37 -24.17
N VAL A 283 7.27 13.45 -22.85
CA VAL A 283 6.53 12.55 -21.95
C VAL A 283 5.31 13.25 -21.37
N ARG A 284 4.27 12.47 -21.07
CA ARG A 284 3.07 12.99 -20.42
C ARG A 284 3.40 13.47 -19.01
N VAL A 285 3.21 14.76 -18.77
CA VAL A 285 3.20 15.38 -17.44
C VAL A 285 1.74 15.57 -17.01
N TRP A 286 1.43 15.37 -15.74
CA TRP A 286 0.07 15.53 -15.23
C TRP A 286 -0.49 16.92 -15.56
N ASN A 287 -1.57 16.95 -16.34
CA ASN A 287 -2.20 18.20 -16.76
C ASN A 287 -3.71 18.00 -17.00
N PRO A 288 -4.58 18.39 -16.06
CA PRO A 288 -6.01 18.22 -16.19
C PRO A 288 -6.62 19.15 -17.26
N ARG A 289 -5.93 20.19 -17.73
CA ARG A 289 -6.46 21.01 -18.83
C ARG A 289 -6.36 20.29 -20.17
N LEU A 290 -5.30 19.50 -20.36
CA LEU A 290 -5.02 18.79 -21.60
C LEU A 290 -5.57 17.37 -21.61
N TYR A 291 -5.47 16.63 -20.50
CA TYR A 291 -5.75 15.20 -20.47
C TYR A 291 -7.07 14.89 -19.74
N PRO A 292 -8.10 14.32 -20.41
CA PRO A 292 -9.37 13.97 -19.77
C PRO A 292 -9.24 13.02 -18.59
N HIS A 293 -8.30 12.06 -18.64
CA HIS A 293 -8.05 11.15 -17.53
C HIS A 293 -7.55 11.89 -16.27
N ASP A 294 -6.70 12.92 -16.44
CA ASP A 294 -6.19 13.69 -15.29
C ASP A 294 -7.29 14.53 -14.63
N ARG A 295 -8.33 14.94 -15.39
CA ARG A 295 -9.53 15.62 -14.85
C ARG A 295 -10.36 14.73 -13.95
N GLN A 296 -10.29 13.42 -14.12
CA GLN A 296 -11.07 12.45 -13.35
C GLN A 296 -10.43 12.13 -11.99
N HIS A 297 -9.20 12.60 -11.73
CA HIS A 297 -8.55 12.37 -10.44
C HIS A 297 -9.30 13.10 -9.32
N ARG A 298 -9.75 12.34 -8.31
CA ARG A 298 -10.66 12.83 -7.27
C ARG A 298 -9.98 13.60 -6.13
N MET A 299 -8.76 13.19 -5.77
CA MET A 299 -7.93 13.84 -4.74
C MET A 299 -6.46 13.92 -5.21
N PRO A 300 -6.14 14.72 -6.24
CA PRO A 300 -4.82 14.67 -6.88
C PRO A 300 -3.70 15.17 -5.96
N VAL A 301 -2.70 14.30 -5.73
CA VAL A 301 -1.44 14.62 -5.03
C VAL A 301 -0.30 14.38 -6.00
N ILE A 302 0.42 15.44 -6.37
CA ILE A 302 1.29 15.42 -7.54
C ILE A 302 2.76 15.29 -7.13
N THR A 303 3.46 14.33 -7.76
CA THR A 303 4.88 14.11 -7.52
C THR A 303 5.70 15.31 -7.98
N PRO A 304 6.65 15.80 -7.15
CA PRO A 304 7.41 16.99 -7.49
C PRO A 304 8.41 16.71 -8.63
N ALA A 305 9.01 15.52 -8.67
CA ALA A 305 10.02 15.21 -9.67
C ALA A 305 9.42 15.11 -11.08
N TYR A 306 10.12 15.71 -12.04
CA TYR A 306 9.79 15.57 -13.46
C TYR A 306 10.04 14.13 -13.95
N PRO A 307 9.14 13.55 -14.77
CA PRO A 307 7.82 14.08 -15.13
C PRO A 307 6.80 13.92 -14.00
N SER A 308 6.12 15.01 -13.62
CA SER A 308 5.15 15.00 -12.52
C SER A 308 3.93 14.12 -12.84
N MET A 309 3.52 13.30 -11.89
CA MET A 309 2.40 12.36 -12.00
C MET A 309 1.49 12.44 -10.77
N CYS A 310 0.26 11.95 -10.90
CA CYS A 310 -0.67 11.85 -9.77
C CYS A 310 -0.42 10.55 -8.99
N ALA A 311 0.03 10.68 -7.73
CA ALA A 311 0.30 9.55 -6.84
C ALA A 311 -0.98 8.93 -6.23
N THR A 312 -2.15 9.51 -6.50
CA THR A 312 -3.45 9.13 -5.94
C THR A 312 -4.49 8.86 -7.03
N HIS A 313 -4.05 8.49 -8.24
CA HIS A 313 -4.92 8.21 -9.40
C HIS A 313 -5.92 7.06 -9.15
N ASN A 314 -5.64 6.16 -8.20
CA ASN A 314 -6.52 5.03 -7.86
C ASN A 314 -7.70 5.39 -6.94
N ILE A 315 -7.78 6.61 -6.41
CA ILE A 315 -8.86 6.99 -5.49
C ILE A 315 -10.22 6.98 -6.22
N THR A 316 -11.17 6.22 -5.65
CA THR A 316 -12.54 6.07 -6.13
C THR A 316 -13.48 7.04 -5.41
N LYS A 317 -14.78 7.04 -5.75
CA LYS A 317 -15.76 7.86 -5.03
C LYS A 317 -15.85 7.38 -3.57
N SER A 318 -15.96 6.07 -3.37
CA SER A 318 -16.08 5.46 -2.05
C SER A 318 -14.85 5.70 -1.19
N THR A 319 -13.65 5.45 -1.71
CA THR A 319 -12.43 5.64 -0.91
C THR A 319 -12.16 7.12 -0.61
N LYS A 320 -12.51 8.05 -1.51
CA LYS A 320 -12.50 9.49 -1.19
C LYS A 320 -13.40 9.80 0.00
N GLU A 321 -14.63 9.30 0.01
CA GLU A 321 -15.56 9.54 1.12
C GLU A 321 -15.03 9.01 2.45
N ILE A 322 -14.46 7.80 2.45
CA ILE A 322 -13.84 7.20 3.64
C ILE A 322 -12.66 8.03 4.14
N VAL A 323 -11.77 8.46 3.23
CA VAL A 323 -10.64 9.33 3.59
C VAL A 323 -11.14 10.66 4.16
N MET A 324 -12.18 11.26 3.59
CA MET A 324 -12.75 12.52 4.11
C MET A 324 -13.39 12.34 5.51
N LYS A 325 -14.08 11.22 5.76
CA LYS A 325 -14.61 10.87 7.10
C LYS A 325 -13.48 10.75 8.11
N GLU A 326 -12.42 10.05 7.78
CA GLU A 326 -11.27 9.86 8.69
C GLU A 326 -10.44 11.14 8.89
N LEU A 327 -10.31 11.99 7.86
CA LEU A 327 -9.69 13.32 8.01
C LEU A 327 -10.49 14.22 8.95
N SER A 328 -11.82 14.18 8.86
CA SER A 328 -12.73 14.94 9.74
C SER A 328 -12.65 14.44 11.18
N ARG A 329 -12.65 13.11 11.39
CA ARG A 329 -12.40 12.49 12.70
C ARG A 329 -11.04 12.91 13.27
N GLY A 330 -9.99 12.90 12.45
CA GLY A 330 -8.65 13.35 12.84
C GLY A 330 -8.62 14.82 13.27
N ALA A 331 -9.37 15.69 12.59
CA ALA A 331 -9.45 17.11 12.93
C ALA A 331 -10.11 17.32 14.30
N GLU A 332 -11.21 16.61 14.58
CA GLU A 332 -11.88 16.67 15.88
C GLU A 332 -10.97 16.17 17.02
N ILE A 333 -10.34 15.00 16.84
CA ILE A 333 -9.49 14.40 17.86
C ILE A 333 -8.27 15.26 18.14
N THR A 334 -7.57 15.73 17.10
CA THR A 334 -6.37 16.56 17.28
C THR A 334 -6.71 17.90 17.92
N HIS A 335 -7.82 18.53 17.54
CA HIS A 335 -8.31 19.73 18.22
C HIS A 335 -8.52 19.49 19.74
N ARG A 336 -9.13 18.36 20.10
CA ARG A 336 -9.36 17.95 21.49
C ARG A 336 -8.08 17.60 22.25
N ILE A 337 -7.05 17.08 21.57
CA ILE A 337 -5.71 16.87 22.13
C ILE A 337 -5.05 18.21 22.44
N LEU A 338 -5.12 19.19 21.53
CA LEU A 338 -4.56 20.53 21.75
C LEU A 338 -5.24 21.26 22.92
N GLN A 339 -6.51 20.97 23.19
CA GLN A 339 -7.25 21.46 24.37
C GLN A 339 -6.94 20.68 25.66
N GLY A 340 -6.15 19.60 25.60
CA GLY A 340 -5.84 18.75 26.75
C GLY A 340 -6.96 17.79 27.18
N SER A 341 -7.97 17.57 26.33
CA SER A 341 -9.13 16.71 26.66
C SER A 341 -9.01 15.27 26.17
N LEU A 342 -8.06 14.98 25.28
CA LEU A 342 -7.73 13.65 24.77
C LEU A 342 -6.20 13.49 24.68
N SER A 343 -5.74 12.25 24.60
CA SER A 343 -4.33 11.89 24.37
C SER A 343 -4.10 11.44 22.92
N TRP A 344 -2.83 11.38 22.51
CA TRP A 344 -2.45 10.90 21.18
C TRP A 344 -2.92 9.47 20.88
N SER A 345 -3.06 8.64 21.90
CA SER A 345 -3.59 7.27 21.76
C SER A 345 -4.97 7.22 21.11
N SER A 346 -5.85 8.20 21.34
CA SER A 346 -7.19 8.30 20.73
C SER A 346 -7.14 8.45 19.21
N LEU A 347 -6.11 9.13 18.69
CA LEU A 347 -5.90 9.27 17.25
C LEU A 347 -5.58 7.93 16.60
N PHE A 348 -4.86 7.06 17.32
CA PHE A 348 -4.38 5.75 16.85
C PHE A 348 -5.30 4.58 17.21
N GLU A 349 -6.53 4.85 17.64
CA GLU A 349 -7.53 3.80 17.82
C GLU A 349 -7.76 3.05 16.51
N ARG A 350 -7.78 1.72 16.60
CA ARG A 350 -7.99 0.82 15.47
C ARG A 350 -9.38 1.05 14.84
N HIS A 351 -9.44 0.92 13.52
CA HIS A 351 -10.67 0.94 12.75
C HIS A 351 -11.65 -0.14 13.20
N ARG A 352 -12.93 0.02 12.87
CA ARG A 352 -13.99 -0.96 13.15
C ARG A 352 -14.54 -1.60 11.88
N PHE A 353 -13.72 -1.66 10.82
CA PHE A 353 -14.10 -2.16 9.49
C PHE A 353 -14.97 -3.42 9.51
N PHE A 354 -14.60 -4.47 10.27
CA PHE A 354 -15.35 -5.74 10.34
C PHE A 354 -16.57 -5.72 11.28
N HIS A 355 -16.91 -4.56 11.84
CA HIS A 355 -18.10 -4.30 12.65
C HIS A 355 -19.04 -3.28 12.02
N ASP A 356 -18.53 -2.38 11.18
CA ASP A 356 -19.24 -1.20 10.68
C ASP A 356 -20.25 -1.54 9.58
N TYR A 357 -20.04 -2.64 8.82
CA TYR A 357 -20.93 -3.06 7.75
C TYR A 357 -21.75 -4.28 8.11
N LYS A 358 -22.98 -4.36 7.59
CA LYS A 358 -23.84 -5.55 7.71
C LYS A 358 -23.47 -6.65 6.70
N PHE A 359 -22.97 -6.25 5.54
CA PHE A 359 -22.62 -7.11 4.42
C PHE A 359 -21.20 -6.82 3.95
N TYR A 360 -20.48 -7.88 3.58
CA TYR A 360 -19.14 -7.85 3.03
C TYR A 360 -19.11 -8.72 1.78
N LEU A 361 -18.34 -8.33 0.78
CA LEU A 361 -17.90 -9.23 -0.27
C LEU A 361 -16.54 -9.79 0.10
N CYS A 362 -16.44 -11.12 0.19
CA CYS A 362 -15.17 -11.82 0.29
C CYS A 362 -14.76 -12.28 -1.12
N VAL A 363 -13.67 -11.73 -1.63
CA VAL A 363 -13.03 -12.15 -2.88
C VAL A 363 -11.89 -13.09 -2.51
N VAL A 364 -11.90 -14.31 -3.03
CA VAL A 364 -10.88 -15.32 -2.81
C VAL A 364 -10.16 -15.58 -4.12
N ALA A 365 -8.86 -15.31 -4.14
CA ALA A 365 -7.94 -15.80 -5.16
C ALA A 365 -7.35 -17.12 -4.67
N ALA A 366 -7.35 -18.17 -5.49
CA ALA A 366 -6.69 -19.41 -5.15
C ALA A 366 -5.89 -19.98 -6.33
N THR A 367 -4.79 -20.65 -6.00
CA THR A 367 -3.90 -21.29 -6.97
C THR A 367 -3.54 -22.70 -6.51
N LYS A 368 -3.78 -23.70 -7.35
CA LYS A 368 -3.32 -25.09 -7.18
C LYS A 368 -2.00 -25.28 -7.93
N SER A 369 -0.92 -24.74 -7.39
CA SER A 369 0.43 -24.77 -7.98
C SER A 369 1.43 -24.25 -6.94
N SER A 370 2.63 -23.86 -7.37
CA SER A 370 3.62 -23.17 -6.53
C SER A 370 3.11 -21.84 -5.96
N SER A 371 3.69 -21.44 -4.84
CA SER A 371 3.43 -20.12 -4.24
C SER A 371 3.88 -18.96 -5.12
N ALA A 372 4.93 -19.16 -5.93
CA ALA A 372 5.38 -18.17 -6.91
C ALA A 372 4.30 -17.89 -7.96
N GLU A 373 3.57 -18.91 -8.41
CA GLU A 373 2.44 -18.73 -9.31
C GLU A 373 1.25 -18.09 -8.58
N HIS A 374 1.01 -18.47 -7.32
CA HIS A 374 0.00 -17.83 -6.49
C HIS A 374 0.23 -16.33 -6.33
N LEU A 375 1.48 -15.91 -6.11
CA LEU A 375 1.84 -14.50 -5.94
C LEU A 375 1.52 -13.68 -7.20
N LYS A 376 1.68 -14.26 -8.40
CA LYS A 376 1.28 -13.60 -9.66
C LYS A 376 -0.24 -13.49 -9.76
N TRP A 377 -0.96 -14.56 -9.48
CA TRP A 377 -2.42 -14.61 -9.60
C TRP A 377 -3.12 -13.72 -8.57
N SER A 378 -2.78 -13.86 -7.29
CA SER A 378 -3.29 -13.03 -6.20
C SER A 378 -2.94 -11.56 -6.42
N GLY A 379 -1.69 -11.24 -6.77
CA GLY A 379 -1.26 -9.89 -7.09
C GLY A 379 -2.02 -9.27 -8.28
N MET A 380 -2.34 -10.06 -9.30
CA MET A 380 -3.21 -9.61 -10.40
C MET A 380 -4.60 -9.25 -9.87
N ILE A 381 -5.25 -10.13 -9.10
CA ILE A 381 -6.58 -9.90 -8.52
C ILE A 381 -6.57 -8.67 -7.60
N GLU A 382 -5.58 -8.54 -6.72
CA GLU A 382 -5.37 -7.38 -5.86
C GLU A 382 -5.32 -6.09 -6.67
N SER A 383 -4.53 -6.07 -7.76
CA SER A 383 -4.39 -4.90 -8.64
C SER A 383 -5.69 -4.47 -9.33
N LYS A 384 -6.65 -5.39 -9.46
CA LYS A 384 -7.94 -5.16 -10.12
C LYS A 384 -9.10 -4.96 -9.16
N LEU A 385 -8.95 -5.25 -7.86
CA LEU A 385 -10.04 -5.13 -6.87
C LEU A 385 -10.70 -3.73 -6.91
N ARG A 386 -9.90 -2.67 -7.12
CA ARG A 386 -10.42 -1.30 -7.26
C ARG A 386 -11.43 -1.14 -8.40
N LEU A 387 -11.34 -1.92 -9.47
CA LEU A 387 -12.25 -1.87 -10.60
C LEU A 387 -13.61 -2.47 -10.23
N LEU A 388 -13.62 -3.52 -9.41
CA LEU A 388 -14.84 -4.04 -8.80
C LEU A 388 -15.48 -2.98 -7.89
N VAL A 389 -14.70 -2.33 -7.04
CA VAL A 389 -15.18 -1.21 -6.19
C VAL A 389 -15.80 -0.09 -7.04
N GLN A 390 -15.18 0.30 -8.15
CA GLN A 390 -15.70 1.32 -9.06
C GLN A 390 -17.04 0.94 -9.71
N LYS A 391 -17.27 -0.35 -9.97
CA LYS A 391 -18.55 -0.84 -10.48
C LYS A 391 -19.60 -0.93 -9.37
N LEU A 392 -19.21 -1.38 -8.18
CA LEU A 392 -20.10 -1.44 -7.01
C LEU A 392 -20.58 -0.05 -6.58
N GLU A 393 -19.71 0.96 -6.55
CA GLU A 393 -20.08 2.31 -6.08
C GLU A 393 -21.06 3.07 -6.99
N VAL A 394 -21.33 2.54 -8.18
CA VAL A 394 -22.35 3.06 -9.12
C VAL A 394 -23.54 2.11 -9.27
N THR A 395 -23.53 0.97 -8.58
CA THR A 395 -24.63 -0.01 -8.61
C THR A 395 -25.79 0.51 -7.76
N GLU A 396 -27.01 0.41 -8.27
CA GLU A 396 -28.21 0.84 -7.55
C GLU A 396 -28.33 0.08 -6.21
N GLY A 397 -28.62 0.82 -5.14
CA GLY A 397 -28.74 0.27 -3.79
C GLY A 397 -27.43 0.15 -3.01
N ILE A 398 -26.27 0.43 -3.62
CA ILE A 398 -24.99 0.57 -2.89
C ILE A 398 -24.69 2.06 -2.67
N SER A 399 -24.60 2.48 -1.41
CA SER A 399 -24.18 3.82 -1.03
C SER A 399 -22.67 3.95 -0.97
N LEU A 400 -21.98 2.91 -0.47
CA LEU A 400 -20.53 2.88 -0.30
C LEU A 400 -19.99 1.45 -0.50
N ALA A 401 -18.89 1.32 -1.23
CA ALA A 401 -18.09 0.10 -1.31
C ALA A 401 -16.69 0.35 -0.73
N HIS A 402 -16.42 -0.21 0.45
CA HIS A 402 -15.19 0.01 1.21
C HIS A 402 -14.25 -1.19 1.06
N PRO A 403 -13.22 -1.15 0.19
CA PRO A 403 -12.21 -2.20 0.14
C PRO A 403 -11.34 -2.19 1.40
N TYR A 404 -11.12 -3.35 2.02
CA TYR A 404 -10.19 -3.45 3.14
C TYR A 404 -8.74 -3.28 2.66
N PHE A 405 -7.90 -2.68 3.49
CA PHE A 405 -6.55 -2.26 3.11
C PHE A 405 -5.49 -3.37 3.12
N LYS A 406 -5.83 -4.56 3.63
CA LYS A 406 -4.92 -5.72 3.75
C LYS A 406 -5.56 -6.97 3.18
N THR A 407 -4.70 -7.89 2.74
CA THR A 407 -5.05 -9.25 2.38
C THR A 407 -4.65 -10.22 3.49
N SER A 408 -5.10 -11.46 3.37
CA SER A 408 -4.68 -12.54 4.26
C SER A 408 -4.51 -13.81 3.44
N GLU A 409 -3.38 -14.47 3.67
CA GLU A 409 -2.92 -15.60 2.87
C GLU A 409 -2.82 -16.85 3.73
N ASN A 410 -3.26 -17.97 3.19
CA ASN A 410 -3.11 -19.27 3.81
C ASN A 410 -2.83 -20.31 2.74
N SER A 411 -2.24 -21.43 3.13
CA SER A 411 -2.05 -22.57 2.22
C SER A 411 -2.35 -23.86 2.91
N PHE A 412 -2.91 -24.77 2.11
CA PHE A 412 -3.40 -26.06 2.57
C PHE A 412 -2.99 -27.13 1.58
N VAL A 413 -2.72 -28.32 2.09
CA VAL A 413 -2.53 -29.51 1.25
C VAL A 413 -3.91 -30.11 1.01
N CYS A 414 -4.29 -30.20 -0.26
CA CYS A 414 -5.53 -30.81 -0.76
C CYS A 414 -5.15 -31.96 -1.71
N THR A 415 -5.58 -33.16 -1.36
CA THR A 415 -5.26 -34.41 -2.08
C THR A 415 -6.24 -34.74 -3.20
N THR A 416 -7.45 -34.16 -3.16
CA THR A 416 -8.48 -34.36 -4.19
C THR A 416 -8.98 -33.05 -4.77
N ASP A 417 -9.50 -33.07 -5.99
CA ASP A 417 -10.10 -31.89 -6.63
C ASP A 417 -11.39 -31.44 -5.91
N GLU A 418 -12.08 -32.35 -5.23
CA GLU A 418 -13.19 -32.02 -4.33
C GLU A 418 -12.72 -31.18 -3.13
N GLU A 419 -11.59 -31.55 -2.50
CA GLU A 419 -11.03 -30.78 -1.39
C GLU A 419 -10.63 -29.37 -1.84
N VAL A 420 -10.01 -29.25 -3.01
CA VAL A 420 -9.65 -27.95 -3.64
C VAL A 420 -10.91 -27.11 -3.85
N THR A 421 -11.94 -27.68 -4.48
CA THR A 421 -13.19 -26.97 -4.77
C THR A 421 -13.88 -26.53 -3.47
N GLN A 422 -13.89 -27.40 -2.47
CA GLN A 422 -14.52 -27.12 -1.19
C GLN A 422 -13.79 -26.03 -0.40
N VAL A 423 -12.44 -26.08 -0.32
CA VAL A 423 -11.66 -25.05 0.38
C VAL A 423 -11.84 -23.69 -0.29
N VAL A 424 -11.77 -23.62 -1.63
CA VAL A 424 -11.97 -22.38 -2.38
C VAL A 424 -13.37 -21.81 -2.16
N ASN A 425 -14.41 -22.65 -2.13
CA ASN A 425 -15.79 -22.23 -1.94
C ASN A 425 -16.13 -21.83 -0.50
N MET A 426 -15.46 -22.38 0.51
CA MET A 426 -15.77 -22.08 1.91
C MET A 426 -14.85 -21.03 2.54
N TYR A 427 -13.60 -20.89 2.09
CA TYR A 427 -12.60 -19.99 2.68
C TYR A 427 -13.08 -18.52 2.76
N GLY A 428 -12.83 -17.84 3.89
CA GLY A 428 -13.34 -16.48 4.12
C GLY A 428 -14.77 -16.40 4.69
N THR A 429 -15.31 -17.54 5.15
CA THR A 429 -16.56 -17.61 5.93
C THR A 429 -16.30 -18.34 7.25
N LEU A 430 -17.19 -18.16 8.23
CA LEU A 430 -17.07 -18.83 9.53
C LEU A 430 -17.12 -20.38 9.40
N SER A 431 -18.00 -20.92 8.56
CA SER A 431 -18.04 -22.37 8.30
C SER A 431 -16.80 -22.86 7.55
N GLY A 432 -16.21 -22.02 6.70
CA GLY A 432 -14.94 -22.31 6.05
C GLY A 432 -13.76 -22.38 6.99
N GLU A 433 -13.75 -21.60 8.06
CA GLU A 433 -12.70 -21.67 9.09
C GLU A 433 -12.64 -23.05 9.74
N ASP A 434 -13.80 -23.62 10.09
CA ASP A 434 -13.88 -24.96 10.69
C ASP A 434 -13.39 -26.04 9.73
N TYR A 435 -13.70 -25.91 8.44
CA TYR A 435 -13.20 -26.81 7.40
C TYR A 435 -11.69 -26.67 7.19
N THR A 436 -11.14 -25.45 7.14
CA THR A 436 -9.69 -25.26 6.97
C THR A 436 -8.85 -25.87 8.09
N LYS A 437 -9.41 -26.00 9.31
CA LYS A 437 -8.74 -26.67 10.44
C LYS A 437 -8.60 -28.18 10.26
N THR A 438 -9.39 -28.80 9.37
CA THR A 438 -9.28 -30.23 9.07
C THR A 438 -8.22 -30.53 8.00
N LEU A 439 -7.74 -29.51 7.28
CA LEU A 439 -6.72 -29.63 6.26
C LEU A 439 -5.33 -29.49 6.88
N SER A 440 -4.34 -30.19 6.31
CA SER A 440 -2.95 -30.00 6.68
C SER A 440 -2.37 -28.75 6.04
N VAL A 441 -1.44 -28.11 6.75
CA VAL A 441 -0.68 -26.96 6.26
C VAL A 441 0.64 -27.47 5.66
N PRO A 442 1.15 -26.90 4.56
CA PRO A 442 2.47 -27.25 4.02
C PRO A 442 3.57 -27.16 5.10
N LYS A 443 4.52 -28.11 5.07
CA LYS A 443 5.65 -28.16 6.03
C LYS A 443 6.77 -27.16 5.70
N HIS A 444 6.75 -26.63 4.50
CA HIS A 444 7.66 -25.59 4.02
C HIS A 444 6.97 -24.24 4.12
N SER A 445 7.76 -23.18 4.32
CA SER A 445 7.24 -21.81 4.32
C SER A 445 6.54 -21.56 2.98
N LEU A 446 5.53 -20.68 2.96
CA LEU A 446 4.85 -20.20 1.74
C LEU A 446 5.83 -19.70 0.66
N GLN A 447 7.10 -19.47 0.98
CA GLN A 447 8.10 -18.82 0.14
C GLN A 447 9.11 -19.78 -0.53
N ASP A 448 9.10 -21.09 -0.24
CA ASP A 448 10.17 -22.01 -0.67
C ASP A 448 10.10 -22.48 -2.14
N GLY A 449 9.15 -21.99 -2.96
CA GLY A 449 9.16 -22.13 -4.43
C GLY A 449 8.94 -23.53 -5.02
N GLU A 450 9.23 -24.61 -4.29
CA GLU A 450 8.96 -26.01 -4.66
C GLU A 450 7.63 -26.47 -4.06
N GLY A 451 6.50 -25.98 -4.62
CA GLY A 451 5.18 -26.47 -4.25
C GLY A 451 4.90 -27.86 -4.82
N SER A 452 4.29 -28.75 -4.04
CA SER A 452 3.76 -30.01 -4.56
C SER A 452 2.43 -29.78 -5.30
N ASP A 453 2.09 -30.65 -6.28
CA ASP A 453 0.81 -30.58 -7.05
C ASP A 453 -0.46 -30.63 -6.17
N ASN A 454 -0.31 -30.94 -4.88
CA ASN A 454 -1.38 -31.05 -3.90
C ASN A 454 -1.51 -29.78 -3.05
N GLU A 455 -0.74 -28.73 -3.29
CA GLU A 455 -0.83 -27.48 -2.51
C GLU A 455 -1.79 -26.48 -3.14
N VAL A 456 -2.63 -25.90 -2.30
CA VAL A 456 -3.55 -24.82 -2.66
C VAL A 456 -3.20 -23.59 -1.82
N HIS A 457 -2.81 -22.54 -2.51
CA HIS A 457 -2.55 -21.23 -1.91
C HIS A 457 -3.79 -20.34 -2.08
N LEU A 458 -4.22 -19.66 -1.03
CA LEU A 458 -5.41 -18.81 -1.03
C LEU A 458 -5.14 -17.43 -0.44
N THR A 459 -5.57 -16.39 -1.15
CA THR A 459 -5.59 -15.01 -0.69
C THR A 459 -7.04 -14.53 -0.60
N LYS A 460 -7.44 -13.96 0.55
CA LYS A 460 -8.76 -13.32 0.71
C LYS A 460 -8.66 -11.81 0.81
N LEU A 461 -9.62 -11.15 0.17
CA LEU A 461 -9.84 -9.72 0.16
C LEU A 461 -11.28 -9.42 0.57
N TYR A 462 -11.51 -8.30 1.25
CA TYR A 462 -12.84 -7.90 1.69
C TYR A 462 -13.26 -6.54 1.13
N ILE A 463 -14.54 -6.40 0.81
CA ILE A 463 -15.20 -5.12 0.53
C ILE A 463 -16.42 -5.00 1.44
N GLY A 464 -16.41 -4.04 2.36
CA GLY A 464 -17.58 -3.69 3.17
C GLY A 464 -18.61 -2.94 2.33
N LEU A 465 -19.89 -3.29 2.46
CA LEU A 465 -20.97 -2.67 1.71
C LEU A 465 -21.94 -1.91 2.61
N GLU A 466 -22.13 -0.63 2.30
CA GLU A 466 -23.22 0.18 2.85
C GLU A 466 -24.37 0.20 1.85
N ILE A 467 -25.54 -0.26 2.28
CA ILE A 467 -26.74 -0.39 1.45
C ILE A 467 -27.61 0.85 1.65
N ALA A 468 -28.10 1.42 0.55
CA ALA A 468 -28.98 2.58 0.59
C ALA A 468 -30.28 2.28 1.37
N GLU A 469 -30.80 3.28 2.07
CA GLU A 469 -32.03 3.14 2.84
C GLU A 469 -33.21 2.68 1.97
N GLY A 470 -34.00 1.73 2.49
CA GLY A 470 -35.17 1.19 1.79
C GLY A 470 -34.88 0.03 0.83
N GLN A 471 -33.62 -0.21 0.44
CA GLN A 471 -33.27 -1.32 -0.43
C GLN A 471 -33.05 -2.62 0.35
N LYS A 472 -33.76 -3.69 -0.05
CA LYS A 472 -33.71 -5.03 0.60
C LYS A 472 -32.99 -6.09 -0.22
N LYS A 473 -32.86 -5.89 -1.53
CA LYS A 473 -32.18 -6.79 -2.44
C LYS A 473 -31.02 -6.05 -3.07
N LEU A 474 -29.86 -6.69 -3.06
CA LEU A 474 -28.65 -6.20 -3.66
C LEU A 474 -28.37 -7.07 -4.88
N ASP A 475 -28.52 -6.52 -6.08
CA ASP A 475 -28.09 -7.19 -7.31
C ASP A 475 -26.67 -6.72 -7.66
N ILE A 476 -25.70 -7.58 -7.38
CA ILE A 476 -24.28 -7.41 -7.72
C ILE A 476 -23.83 -8.41 -8.76
N GLN A 477 -24.75 -9.11 -9.42
CA GLN A 477 -24.41 -10.16 -10.37
C GLN A 477 -23.60 -9.59 -11.53
N TYR A 478 -24.00 -8.43 -12.07
CA TYR A 478 -23.31 -7.79 -13.18
C TYR A 478 -21.89 -7.30 -12.83
N PRO A 479 -21.67 -6.49 -11.76
CA PRO A 479 -20.32 -6.11 -11.33
C PRO A 479 -19.39 -7.31 -11.08
N CYS A 480 -19.91 -8.36 -10.43
CA CYS A 480 -19.15 -9.58 -10.16
C CYS A 480 -18.82 -10.35 -11.44
N ALA A 481 -19.77 -10.50 -12.36
CA ALA A 481 -19.57 -11.18 -13.65
C ALA A 481 -18.50 -10.49 -14.51
N GLU A 482 -18.52 -9.17 -14.58
CA GLU A 482 -17.48 -8.41 -15.29
C GLU A 482 -16.10 -8.56 -14.62
N PHE A 483 -16.04 -8.58 -13.29
CA PHE A 483 -14.79 -8.83 -12.58
C PHE A 483 -14.25 -10.24 -12.86
N PHE A 484 -15.11 -11.26 -12.84
CA PHE A 484 -14.72 -12.62 -13.24
C PHE A 484 -14.20 -12.66 -14.68
N GLY A 485 -14.88 -12.00 -15.62
CA GLY A 485 -14.43 -11.90 -17.01
C GLY A 485 -13.05 -11.23 -17.12
N LEU A 486 -12.82 -10.16 -16.35
CA LEU A 486 -11.52 -9.50 -16.29
C LEU A 486 -10.41 -10.42 -15.76
N CYS A 487 -10.68 -11.17 -14.69
CA CYS A 487 -9.70 -12.11 -14.13
C CYS A 487 -9.37 -13.26 -15.10
N LYS A 488 -10.40 -13.81 -15.78
CA LYS A 488 -10.24 -14.89 -16.76
C LYS A 488 -9.57 -14.42 -18.07
N GLY A 489 -9.61 -13.12 -18.35
CA GLY A 489 -8.92 -12.52 -19.50
C GLY A 489 -7.41 -12.28 -19.28
N TRP A 490 -6.86 -12.67 -18.12
CA TRP A 490 -5.43 -12.56 -17.86
C TRP A 490 -4.63 -13.53 -18.76
N ALA A 491 -3.53 -13.06 -19.34
CA ALA A 491 -2.81 -13.77 -20.41
C ALA A 491 -2.28 -15.16 -20.01
N THR A 492 -1.98 -15.37 -18.73
CA THR A 492 -1.48 -16.64 -18.17
C THR A 492 -2.53 -17.36 -17.32
N TYR A 493 -3.80 -16.96 -17.43
CA TYR A 493 -4.89 -17.66 -16.75
C TYR A 493 -4.99 -19.11 -17.25
N ASP A 494 -5.13 -20.04 -16.31
CA ASP A 494 -5.33 -21.46 -16.55
C ASP A 494 -6.42 -21.93 -15.60
N GLU A 495 -7.53 -22.42 -16.13
CA GLU A 495 -8.69 -22.85 -15.34
C GLU A 495 -8.42 -24.05 -14.42
N ARG A 496 -7.34 -24.80 -14.65
CA ARG A 496 -6.93 -25.93 -13.80
C ARG A 496 -6.14 -25.47 -12.58
N LEU A 497 -5.43 -24.37 -12.72
CA LEU A 497 -4.51 -23.84 -11.70
C LEU A 497 -5.14 -22.68 -10.94
N HIS A 498 -5.90 -21.82 -11.62
CA HIS A 498 -6.32 -20.51 -11.14
C HIS A 498 -7.81 -20.45 -10.85
N PHE A 499 -8.14 -20.05 -9.63
CA PHE A 499 -9.51 -19.92 -9.16
C PHE A 499 -9.76 -18.53 -8.59
N VAL A 500 -10.96 -18.00 -8.84
CA VAL A 500 -11.46 -16.78 -8.20
C VAL A 500 -12.90 -16.98 -7.78
N GLN A 501 -13.22 -16.62 -6.54
CA GLN A 501 -14.57 -16.76 -5.98
C GLN A 501 -14.98 -15.47 -5.26
N ILE A 502 -16.21 -15.00 -5.48
CA ILE A 502 -16.78 -13.85 -4.77
C ILE A 502 -17.98 -14.31 -3.96
N LYS A 503 -17.98 -13.98 -2.66
CA LYS A 503 -19.00 -14.43 -1.70
C LYS A 503 -19.60 -13.23 -1.00
N ASN A 504 -20.92 -13.22 -0.85
CA ASN A 504 -21.60 -12.26 0.03
C ASN A 504 -21.63 -12.84 1.45
N VAL A 505 -20.87 -12.23 2.35
CA VAL A 505 -20.70 -12.65 3.74
C VAL A 505 -21.37 -11.63 4.66
N LYS A 506 -22.26 -12.10 5.52
CA LYS A 506 -22.88 -11.23 6.54
C LYS A 506 -21.90 -11.03 7.68
N VAL A 507 -22.02 -9.91 8.39
CA VAL A 507 -21.11 -9.55 9.50
C VAL A 507 -20.94 -10.67 10.55
N TYR A 508 -22.01 -11.39 10.87
CA TYR A 508 -21.98 -12.49 11.84
C TYR A 508 -21.43 -13.82 11.29
N ASP A 509 -21.07 -13.85 10.02
CA ASP A 509 -20.57 -15.02 9.28
C ASP A 509 -19.12 -14.81 8.80
N LEU A 510 -18.54 -13.66 9.13
CA LEU A 510 -17.11 -13.42 8.97
C LEU A 510 -16.30 -14.40 9.84
N PRO A 511 -15.16 -14.92 9.33
CA PRO A 511 -14.29 -15.82 10.08
C PRO A 511 -13.64 -15.10 11.28
N ASN A 512 -13.17 -15.83 12.27
CA ASN A 512 -12.62 -15.26 13.50
C ASN A 512 -11.28 -14.56 13.28
N ASP A 513 -10.53 -14.93 12.25
CA ASP A 513 -9.18 -14.40 11.98
C ASP A 513 -9.15 -12.96 11.47
N VAL A 514 -10.30 -12.35 11.16
CA VAL A 514 -10.39 -10.92 10.87
C VAL A 514 -10.43 -10.03 12.12
N TYR A 515 -10.67 -10.63 13.29
CA TYR A 515 -10.75 -9.95 14.57
C TYR A 515 -9.43 -10.11 15.33
N VAL A 516 -8.93 -9.01 15.90
CA VAL A 516 -7.71 -9.06 16.73
C VAL A 516 -8.04 -9.40 18.17
N GLU A 517 -7.02 -9.71 18.98
CA GLU A 517 -7.18 -9.99 20.41
C GLU A 517 -7.97 -8.87 21.11
N GLY A 518 -9.01 -9.25 21.85
CA GLY A 518 -9.92 -8.34 22.54
C GLY A 518 -11.15 -7.91 21.73
N GLU A 519 -11.16 -8.05 20.40
CA GLU A 519 -12.36 -7.79 19.59
C GLU A 519 -13.34 -8.97 19.67
N LYS A 520 -14.63 -8.67 19.89
CA LYS A 520 -15.69 -9.68 19.87
C LYS A 520 -16.36 -9.70 18.50
N ARG A 521 -16.43 -10.90 17.92
CA ARG A 521 -17.18 -11.14 16.69
C ARG A 521 -18.68 -10.86 16.90
N PRO A 522 -19.35 -10.13 16.00
CA PRO A 522 -20.80 -9.95 16.04
C PRO A 522 -21.53 -11.30 15.87
N THR A 523 -22.58 -11.52 16.67
CA THR A 523 -23.39 -12.76 16.61
C THR A 523 -24.74 -12.50 15.95
N ARG A 524 -25.36 -13.57 15.42
CA ARG A 524 -26.74 -13.48 14.90
C ARG A 524 -27.67 -13.00 16.02
N PRO A 525 -28.57 -12.03 15.74
CA PRO A 525 -29.61 -11.67 16.69
C PRO A 525 -30.44 -12.91 17.00
N SER A 526 -30.56 -13.30 18.28
CA SER A 526 -31.46 -14.39 18.65
C SER A 526 -32.88 -13.95 18.33
N LYS A 527 -33.64 -14.75 17.59
CA LYS A 527 -35.07 -14.50 17.41
C LYS A 527 -35.68 -14.58 18.81
N ARG A 528 -36.05 -13.44 19.41
CA ARG A 528 -36.94 -13.42 20.58
C ARG A 528 -38.16 -14.24 20.19
N LYS A 529 -38.37 -15.39 20.84
CA LYS A 529 -39.64 -16.12 20.77
C LYS A 529 -40.72 -15.11 21.14
N LYS A 530 -41.64 -14.83 20.21
CA LYS A 530 -42.90 -14.17 20.59
C LYS A 530 -43.50 -14.97 21.75
N PRO A 531 -43.98 -14.33 22.82
CA PRO A 531 -44.75 -15.07 23.83
C PRO A 531 -45.89 -15.74 23.09
N SER A 532 -45.99 -17.06 23.20
CA SER A 532 -47.19 -17.78 22.81
C SER A 532 -48.34 -17.20 23.64
N LEU A 533 -49.23 -16.45 23.01
CA LEU A 533 -50.53 -16.15 23.59
C LEU A 533 -51.19 -17.49 23.88
N GLY A 534 -51.37 -17.78 25.17
CA GLY A 534 -52.07 -18.95 25.64
C GLY A 534 -53.45 -19.02 25.01
N GLN A 535 -53.86 -20.22 24.64
CA GLN A 535 -55.24 -20.54 24.36
C GLN A 535 -56.05 -20.34 25.64
N ASP A 536 -56.67 -19.19 25.81
CA ASP A 536 -57.84 -19.07 26.67
C ASP A 536 -59.09 -19.05 25.77
N GLY A 537 -59.79 -20.18 25.79
CA GLY A 537 -61.06 -20.35 25.13
C GLY A 537 -62.12 -19.45 25.76
N VAL A 538 -62.68 -18.53 24.96
CA VAL A 538 -63.94 -17.86 25.30
C VAL A 538 -64.97 -18.18 24.22
N LYS A 539 -65.97 -18.95 24.62
CA LYS A 539 -67.17 -19.31 23.85
C LYS A 539 -67.90 -18.03 23.40
N ARG A 540 -68.19 -17.91 22.10
CA ARG A 540 -69.17 -16.94 21.57
C ARG A 540 -70.59 -17.42 21.90
N PRO A 541 -71.50 -16.57 22.41
CA PRO A 541 -72.92 -16.88 22.41
C PRO A 541 -73.51 -16.62 21.01
N ARG A 542 -74.39 -17.53 20.58
CA ARG A 542 -75.26 -17.39 19.41
C ARG A 542 -76.32 -16.33 19.72
N SER A 543 -76.52 -15.36 18.84
CA SER A 543 -77.75 -14.57 18.80
C SER A 543 -78.62 -15.05 17.63
N THR A 544 -79.77 -15.61 17.99
CA THR A 544 -80.94 -15.77 17.13
C THR A 544 -81.84 -14.53 17.24
N MET A 545 -82.44 -14.19 16.09
CA MET A 545 -83.39 -13.12 15.76
C MET A 545 -82.77 -11.86 15.14
#